data_AF-A0A142XYX0-F1
#
_entry.id   AF-A0A142XYX0-F1
#
_cell.length_a   1.000
_cell.length_b   1.000
_cell.length_c   1.000
_cell.angle_alpha   90.00
_cell.angle_beta   90.00
_cell.angle_gamma   90.00
#
_symmetry.space_group_name_H-M   'P 1'
#
loop_
_entity.id
_entity.type
_entity.pdbx_description
1 polymer ?
#
loop_
_entity_poly.entity_id
_entity_poly.type
_entity_poly.pdbx_seq_one_letter_code
_entity_poly.pdbx_strand_id
1 'polypeptide(L)'
;MDSFNRCDRQIRSTLSVQPEAADWARRNIRLKKELFVDSADFTELYSIPSGSNFPARQCTHFAPSGELAVLCFPLVASLRCGDTMTFLGRVFTLIILVSSASFFVAALLANASHMDYREKLTRFRTENEQLKATVNATKAAAEKLQTSLAQEQIARRAALSALQSQLDSQNQQLAAANRQLSDLNAVNTMKNQEHSATVDLLKATQAQNDTLRTEIDKVIADRNSVRKSVISLTDLLNSLKSVETDLRDQLKQLQDQSTLYEALAITRGEALQQAGIVDVQDMPPADLRGEVLAVNNTNLVEVSLGRDDGLREGHTLDVFRGAQYLGRIEITKTQEDKAIGKVLASFRKGYIQAGDKVASKLQ
;
A
#
# COMPACT_ATOMS: atom_id res chain seq x y z
N MET A 1 -0.44 41.71 19.59
CA MET A 1 -0.32 40.56 20.52
C MET A 1 -0.71 39.31 19.75
N ASP A 2 0.22 38.67 19.02
CA ASP A 2 -0.17 37.59 18.10
C ASP A 2 0.94 36.55 17.81
N SER A 3 1.76 36.27 18.82
CA SER A 3 2.92 35.35 18.74
C SER A 3 2.92 34.23 19.78
N PHE A 4 1.86 34.10 20.58
CA PHE A 4 1.78 33.13 21.70
C PHE A 4 0.85 31.92 21.45
N ASN A 5 -0.01 31.96 20.43
CA ASN A 5 -1.16 31.06 20.29
C ASN A 5 -0.99 29.87 19.31
N ARG A 6 0.24 29.44 18.99
CA ARG A 6 0.46 28.30 18.05
C ARG A 6 1.25 27.09 18.58
N CYS A 7 1.99 27.19 19.68
CA CYS A 7 2.74 26.05 20.23
C CYS A 7 1.88 25.09 21.09
N ASP A 8 0.80 25.58 21.71
CA ASP A 8 0.02 24.81 22.72
C ASP A 8 -0.95 23.77 22.12
N ARG A 9 -1.15 23.76 20.79
CA ARG A 9 -2.19 22.92 20.14
C ARG A 9 -1.70 21.55 19.65
N GLN A 10 -0.42 21.21 19.79
CA GLN A 10 0.15 19.98 19.20
C GLN A 10 0.75 18.98 20.21
N ILE A 11 0.65 19.26 21.51
CA ILE A 11 1.13 18.38 22.60
C ILE A 11 0.03 17.41 23.09
N ARG A 12 -1.24 17.67 22.77
CA ARG A 12 -2.41 17.06 23.44
C ARG A 12 -3.12 15.93 22.66
N SER A 13 -2.41 15.15 21.83
CA SER A 13 -3.04 14.10 21.00
C SER A 13 -2.38 12.70 21.01
N THR A 14 -1.17 12.52 21.57
CA THR A 14 -0.47 11.22 21.56
C THR A 14 0.22 10.91 22.88
N LEU A 15 -0.54 10.69 23.95
CA LEU A 15 0.01 10.16 25.20
C LEU A 15 -1.02 9.36 26.02
N SER A 16 -1.20 8.11 25.62
CA SER A 16 -1.82 7.04 26.41
C SER A 16 -0.99 5.76 26.25
N VAL A 17 -0.94 4.91 27.29
CA VAL A 17 -0.19 3.64 27.35
C VAL A 17 1.34 3.77 27.40
N GLN A 18 1.91 3.95 28.60
CA GLN A 18 2.74 2.96 29.34
C GLN A 18 3.27 3.57 30.66
N PRO A 19 3.08 2.94 31.84
CA PRO A 19 3.35 3.60 33.13
C PRO A 19 4.71 3.28 33.79
N GLU A 20 5.46 2.27 33.34
CA GLU A 20 6.57 1.69 34.14
C GLU A 20 7.87 2.50 34.14
N ALA A 21 8.08 3.41 33.18
CA ALA A 21 9.30 4.24 33.11
C ALA A 21 9.43 5.27 34.26
N ALA A 22 8.35 5.56 34.99
CA ALA A 22 8.32 6.64 35.98
C ALA A 22 9.06 6.32 37.30
N ASP A 23 9.15 5.05 37.71
CA ASP A 23 9.66 4.65 39.03
C ASP A 23 11.15 4.32 39.12
N TRP A 24 11.84 4.35 37.98
CA TRP A 24 13.30 4.39 37.94
C TRP A 24 13.82 5.82 38.18
N ALA A 25 13.23 6.81 37.49
CA ALA A 25 13.61 8.22 37.63
C ALA A 25 13.38 8.77 39.06
N ARG A 26 12.27 8.38 39.72
CA ARG A 26 11.92 8.87 41.06
C ARG A 26 12.92 8.49 42.17
N ARG A 27 13.78 7.47 41.98
CA ARG A 27 14.76 7.05 43.01
C ARG A 27 16.06 7.84 43.02
N ASN A 28 16.51 8.39 41.89
CA ASN A 28 17.79 9.11 41.79
C ASN A 28 17.73 10.61 42.20
N ILE A 29 16.56 11.14 42.53
CA ILE A 29 16.36 12.57 42.85
C ILE A 29 16.50 12.86 44.37
N ARG A 30 16.79 11.85 45.20
CA ARG A 30 16.88 11.99 46.68
C ARG A 30 18.29 11.99 47.29
N LEU A 31 19.34 12.17 46.47
CA LEU A 31 20.75 12.26 46.92
C LEU A 31 21.50 13.50 46.39
N LYS A 32 20.80 14.51 45.84
CA LYS A 32 21.35 15.81 45.46
C LYS A 32 20.52 16.96 46.04
N LYS A 33 20.52 17.11 47.37
CA LYS A 33 19.85 18.24 48.04
C LYS A 33 20.57 18.83 49.26
N GLU A 34 21.85 18.53 49.43
CA GLU A 34 22.77 19.31 50.27
C GLU A 34 24.07 19.55 49.49
N LEU A 35 24.14 20.71 48.82
CA LEU A 35 25.35 21.47 48.43
C LEU A 35 24.97 22.56 47.40
N PHE A 36 25.51 23.77 47.59
CA PHE A 36 25.53 24.93 46.68
C PHE A 36 24.22 25.67 46.33
N VAL A 37 23.82 26.54 47.25
CA VAL A 37 23.19 27.88 47.11
C VAL A 37 23.61 28.65 48.39
N ASP A 38 24.13 29.88 48.46
CA ASP A 38 24.51 30.96 47.50
C ASP A 38 25.73 31.72 48.14
N SER A 39 26.32 32.85 47.70
CA SER A 39 26.21 33.78 46.55
C SER A 39 27.54 34.55 46.37
N ALA A 40 27.69 35.37 45.33
CA ALA A 40 28.90 36.18 45.10
C ALA A 40 28.93 37.52 45.86
N ASP A 41 30.11 37.90 46.38
CA ASP A 41 30.83 39.17 46.12
C ASP A 41 31.70 39.61 47.30
N PHE A 42 33.03 39.57 47.13
CA PHE A 42 33.92 40.72 47.33
C PHE A 42 35.33 40.43 46.77
N THR A 43 36.07 41.48 46.44
CA THR A 43 37.39 41.42 45.80
C THR A 43 38.56 41.21 46.77
N GLU A 44 39.70 40.85 46.17
CA GLU A 44 41.09 41.04 46.63
C GLU A 44 41.80 40.01 47.55
N LEU A 45 42.98 39.61 47.02
CA LEU A 45 44.28 39.40 47.68
C LEU A 45 44.67 38.06 48.34
N TYR A 46 45.77 37.54 47.77
CA TYR A 46 46.83 36.69 48.31
C TYR A 46 46.74 35.15 48.30
N SER A 47 47.94 34.58 48.14
CA SER A 47 48.20 33.19 47.77
C SER A 47 49.10 32.44 48.76
N ILE A 48 48.74 31.19 49.02
CA ILE A 48 49.55 30.08 49.55
C ILE A 48 50.81 29.86 48.64
N PRO A 49 51.97 29.30 49.10
CA PRO A 49 52.24 28.59 50.36
C PRO A 49 53.41 29.14 51.22
N SER A 50 53.54 28.61 52.44
CA SER A 50 54.72 28.73 53.30
C SER A 50 55.71 27.56 53.10
N GLY A 51 57.02 27.84 53.14
CA GLY A 51 58.06 26.82 53.06
C GLY A 51 59.44 27.33 53.47
N SER A 52 60.08 26.58 54.38
CA SER A 52 61.48 26.59 54.83
C SER A 52 62.13 27.85 55.48
N ASN A 53 62.67 27.57 56.68
CA ASN A 53 63.96 28.00 57.25
C ASN A 53 64.21 29.41 57.86
N PHE A 54 64.95 29.32 58.97
CA PHE A 54 65.63 30.32 59.81
C PHE A 54 66.59 31.29 59.06
N PRO A 55 67.10 32.40 59.69
CA PRO A 55 67.19 32.63 61.14
C PRO A 55 66.79 34.01 61.72
N ALA A 56 66.33 33.93 62.98
CA ALA A 56 66.46 34.88 64.11
C ALA A 56 66.91 36.35 63.90
N ARG A 57 66.10 37.28 64.43
CA ARG A 57 66.58 38.46 65.18
C ARG A 57 65.73 38.73 66.43
N GLN A 58 66.45 38.94 67.54
CA GLN A 58 66.22 39.88 68.65
C GLN A 58 64.78 40.34 69.01
N CYS A 59 64.40 40.15 70.28
CA CYS A 59 63.80 41.21 71.11
C CYS A 59 64.05 41.00 72.62
N THR A 60 64.73 41.98 73.24
CA THR A 60 64.50 42.61 74.56
C THR A 60 63.85 41.84 75.73
N HIS A 61 64.49 41.87 76.92
CA HIS A 61 64.02 42.67 78.08
C HIS A 61 64.98 42.69 79.31
N PHE A 62 64.80 43.73 80.16
CA PHE A 62 65.13 43.90 81.60
C PHE A 62 66.50 43.48 82.22
N ALA A 63 67.36 44.50 82.41
CA ALA A 63 67.86 45.09 83.67
C ALA A 63 67.43 44.52 85.06
N PRO A 64 68.07 44.90 86.22
CA PRO A 64 69.42 45.47 86.45
C PRO A 64 70.19 45.00 87.72
N SER A 65 71.54 45.06 87.68
CA SER A 65 72.48 45.27 88.81
C SER A 65 73.89 45.46 88.22
N GLY A 66 74.90 46.11 88.82
CA GLY A 66 75.08 46.84 90.08
C GLY A 66 76.57 47.29 90.16
N GLU A 67 76.98 48.08 91.16
CA GLU A 67 78.36 48.60 91.37
C GLU A 67 78.85 49.61 90.28
N LEU A 68 79.25 50.88 90.52
CA LEU A 68 79.78 51.67 91.65
C LEU A 68 81.27 51.50 92.02
N ALA A 69 82.14 52.01 91.14
CA ALA A 69 83.38 52.74 91.46
C ALA A 69 83.70 53.65 90.26
N VAL A 70 83.86 54.98 90.31
CA VAL A 70 84.42 55.91 91.31
C VAL A 70 85.90 55.68 91.60
N LEU A 71 86.74 56.54 91.00
CA LEU A 71 87.90 57.26 91.58
C LEU A 71 88.57 57.99 90.39
N CYS A 72 88.37 59.30 90.21
CA CYS A 72 89.08 60.38 90.90
C CYS A 72 90.60 60.40 90.61
N PHE A 73 91.00 61.36 89.77
CA PHE A 73 92.33 61.97 89.84
C PHE A 73 92.62 62.43 91.29
N PRO A 74 93.76 62.06 91.90
CA PRO A 74 94.31 62.76 93.05
C PRO A 74 95.15 63.98 92.61
N LEU A 75 95.14 65.03 93.42
CA LEU A 75 95.96 66.23 93.22
C LEU A 75 97.40 66.05 93.71
N VAL A 76 98.35 66.67 92.97
CA VAL A 76 99.40 67.60 93.44
C VAL A 76 100.14 67.33 94.78
N ALA A 77 101.48 67.28 94.67
CA ALA A 77 102.49 67.39 95.74
C ALA A 77 102.54 66.19 96.74
N SER A 78 103.64 65.86 97.42
CA SER A 78 104.99 66.47 97.55
C SER A 78 106.03 65.34 97.81
N LEU A 79 107.37 65.51 97.86
CA LEU A 79 108.25 66.67 97.69
C LEU A 79 109.68 66.16 97.33
N ARG A 80 110.40 66.79 96.39
CA ARG A 80 111.87 66.90 96.46
C ARG A 80 112.36 68.18 95.79
N CYS A 81 113.00 69.05 96.57
CA CYS A 81 113.73 70.20 96.02
C CYS A 81 115.03 69.70 95.36
N GLY A 82 115.40 70.31 94.25
CA GLY A 82 116.45 69.86 93.34
C GLY A 82 116.65 70.83 92.17
N ASP A 83 116.74 72.10 92.54
CA ASP A 83 117.26 73.25 91.79
C ASP A 83 116.70 73.58 90.38
N THR A 84 116.04 74.73 90.31
CA THR A 84 115.88 75.59 89.13
C THR A 84 115.49 74.94 87.81
N MET A 85 114.18 74.84 87.53
CA MET A 85 113.72 74.68 86.15
C MET A 85 114.10 75.90 85.31
N THR A 86 115.03 75.72 84.37
CA THR A 86 115.45 76.74 83.42
C THR A 86 114.30 77.16 82.49
N PHE A 87 114.36 78.40 81.99
CA PHE A 87 113.36 78.94 81.06
C PHE A 87 113.12 78.04 79.84
N LEU A 88 114.20 77.41 79.36
CA LEU A 88 114.23 76.46 78.24
C LEU A 88 113.25 75.28 78.43
N GLY A 89 113.15 74.72 79.64
CA GLY A 89 112.25 73.59 79.92
C GLY A 89 110.77 73.93 79.71
N ARG A 90 110.36 75.15 80.10
CA ARG A 90 108.98 75.64 79.93
C ARG A 90 108.62 75.82 78.46
N VAL A 91 109.56 76.33 77.66
CA VAL A 91 109.40 76.49 76.21
C VAL A 91 109.22 75.12 75.53
N PHE A 92 110.05 74.13 75.86
CA PHE A 92 109.90 72.77 75.31
C PHE A 92 108.55 72.13 75.70
N THR A 93 108.08 72.27 76.93
CA THR A 93 106.75 71.74 77.32
C THR A 93 105.60 72.40 76.55
N LEU A 94 105.69 73.70 76.26
CA LEU A 94 104.68 74.40 75.45
C LEU A 94 104.71 73.95 73.99
N ILE A 95 105.89 73.77 73.40
CA ILE A 95 106.03 73.27 72.02
C ILE A 95 105.44 71.86 71.90
N ILE A 96 105.76 70.95 72.84
CA ILE A 96 105.22 69.58 72.85
C ILE A 96 103.68 69.60 72.99
N LEU A 97 103.12 70.49 73.82
CA LEU A 97 101.68 70.64 73.97
C LEU A 97 101.01 71.13 72.68
N VAL A 98 101.58 72.13 72.01
CA VAL A 98 101.09 72.66 70.72
C VAL A 98 101.21 71.61 69.60
N SER A 99 102.31 70.85 69.55
CA SER A 99 102.47 69.73 68.61
C SER A 99 101.44 68.63 68.87
N SER A 100 101.22 68.25 70.13
CA SER A 100 100.20 67.25 70.50
C SER A 100 98.78 67.70 70.10
N ALA A 101 98.42 68.96 70.38
CA ALA A 101 97.13 69.54 70.02
C ALA A 101 96.90 69.59 68.49
N SER A 102 97.93 69.96 67.71
CA SER A 102 97.83 70.00 66.25
C SER A 102 97.78 68.61 65.61
N PHE A 103 98.53 67.63 66.13
CA PHE A 103 98.36 66.23 65.74
C PHE A 103 96.97 65.68 66.09
N PHE A 104 96.39 66.06 67.24
CA PHE A 104 95.04 65.65 67.64
C PHE A 104 93.96 66.20 66.69
N VAL A 105 94.02 67.48 66.32
CA VAL A 105 93.10 68.10 65.35
C VAL A 105 93.24 67.44 63.96
N ALA A 106 94.47 67.18 63.51
CA ALA A 106 94.71 66.47 62.25
C ALA A 106 94.14 65.03 62.28
N ALA A 107 94.29 64.31 63.40
CA ALA A 107 93.73 62.97 63.58
C ALA A 107 92.18 62.96 63.55
N LEU A 108 91.52 63.97 64.14
CA LEU A 108 90.06 64.12 64.06
C LEU A 108 89.58 64.35 62.62
N LEU A 109 90.25 65.22 61.86
CA LEU A 109 89.90 65.51 60.46
C LEU A 109 90.15 64.30 59.54
N ALA A 110 91.24 63.56 59.75
CA ALA A 110 91.53 62.32 59.05
C ALA A 110 90.48 61.23 59.37
N ASN A 111 90.09 61.07 60.64
CA ASN A 111 89.09 60.09 61.04
C ASN A 111 87.70 60.43 60.47
N ALA A 112 87.29 61.71 60.51
CA ALA A 112 86.02 62.16 59.95
C ALA A 112 85.92 61.89 58.43
N SER A 113 86.95 62.28 57.67
CA SER A 113 87.00 62.02 56.23
C SER A 113 87.05 60.53 55.89
N HIS A 114 87.74 59.69 56.68
CA HIS A 114 87.69 58.23 56.52
C HIS A 114 86.30 57.61 56.77
N MET A 115 85.47 58.18 57.66
CA MET A 115 84.09 57.72 57.83
C MET A 115 83.22 58.08 56.64
N ASP A 116 83.39 59.28 56.09
CA ASP A 116 82.70 59.77 54.88
C ASP A 116 82.92 58.84 53.67
N TYR A 117 84.16 58.39 53.46
CA TYR A 117 84.48 57.40 52.41
C TYR A 117 83.92 56.00 52.72
N ARG A 118 83.89 55.59 54.00
CA ARG A 118 83.29 54.31 54.39
C ARG A 118 81.77 54.30 54.20
N GLU A 119 81.06 55.36 54.56
CA GLU A 119 79.61 55.46 54.34
C GLU A 119 79.28 55.46 52.84
N LYS A 120 80.03 56.21 52.02
CA LYS A 120 79.87 56.19 50.57
C LYS A 120 80.10 54.78 50.00
N LEU A 121 81.13 54.07 50.46
CA LEU A 121 81.38 52.68 50.04
C LEU A 121 80.27 51.70 50.49
N THR A 122 79.71 51.87 51.69
CA THR A 122 78.61 51.01 52.16
C THR A 122 77.30 51.33 51.44
N ARG A 123 76.96 52.61 51.21
CA ARG A 123 75.80 53.02 50.40
C ARG A 123 75.87 52.44 49.00
N PHE A 124 76.98 52.64 48.28
CA PHE A 124 77.15 52.09 46.93
C PHE A 124 77.14 50.56 46.91
N ARG A 125 77.63 49.87 47.96
CA ARG A 125 77.46 48.42 48.10
C ARG A 125 75.99 48.03 48.29
N THR A 126 75.25 48.67 49.19
CA THR A 126 73.83 48.36 49.41
C THR A 126 72.97 48.68 48.18
N GLU A 127 73.28 49.76 47.46
CA GLU A 127 72.62 50.14 46.22
C GLU A 127 72.91 49.14 45.09
N ASN A 128 74.16 48.67 44.97
CA ASN A 128 74.50 47.60 44.02
C ASN A 128 73.83 46.26 44.36
N GLU A 129 73.75 45.87 45.63
CA GLU A 129 73.01 44.67 46.03
C GLU A 129 71.49 44.82 45.84
N GLN A 130 70.92 46.02 46.05
CA GLN A 130 69.52 46.31 45.73
C GLN A 130 69.26 46.27 44.22
N LEU A 131 70.12 46.87 43.39
CA LEU A 131 70.01 46.78 41.92
C LEU A 131 70.16 45.33 41.43
N LYS A 132 71.10 44.56 41.97
CA LYS A 132 71.19 43.11 41.67
C LYS A 132 69.91 42.38 42.07
N ALA A 133 69.35 42.66 43.24
CA ALA A 133 68.11 42.04 43.69
C ALA A 133 66.93 42.40 42.77
N THR A 134 66.76 43.65 42.35
CA THR A 134 65.69 44.07 41.43
C THR A 134 65.91 43.52 40.02
N VAL A 135 67.14 43.48 39.50
CA VAL A 135 67.47 42.86 38.21
C VAL A 135 67.20 41.35 38.23
N ASN A 136 67.57 40.65 39.30
CA ASN A 136 67.27 39.22 39.46
C ASN A 136 65.76 38.97 39.60
N ALA A 137 65.03 39.81 40.35
CA ALA A 137 63.58 39.69 40.52
C ALA A 137 62.80 39.97 39.22
N THR A 138 63.17 41.03 38.49
CA THR A 138 62.56 41.38 37.19
C THR A 138 62.90 40.35 36.12
N LYS A 139 64.12 39.83 36.09
CA LYS A 139 64.51 38.70 35.21
C LYS A 139 63.69 37.44 35.53
N ALA A 140 63.59 37.05 36.80
CA ALA A 140 62.78 35.89 37.20
C ALA A 140 61.27 36.10 36.91
N ALA A 141 60.76 37.33 36.99
CA ALA A 141 59.41 37.67 36.56
C ALA A 141 59.23 37.56 35.04
N ALA A 142 60.19 38.03 34.25
CA ALA A 142 60.19 37.91 32.79
C ALA A 142 60.26 36.44 32.34
N GLU A 143 61.11 35.62 32.95
CA GLU A 143 61.20 34.18 32.68
C GLU A 143 59.90 33.45 33.04
N LYS A 144 59.24 33.81 34.15
CA LYS A 144 57.89 33.31 34.50
C LYS A 144 56.83 33.74 33.47
N LEU A 145 56.83 35.00 33.04
CA LEU A 145 55.88 35.51 32.06
C LEU A 145 56.09 34.88 30.68
N GLN A 146 57.34 34.66 30.27
CA GLN A 146 57.69 34.01 29.02
C GLN A 146 57.30 32.52 29.01
N THR A 147 57.49 31.82 30.13
CA THR A 147 57.05 30.42 30.28
C THR A 147 55.53 30.28 30.35
N SER A 148 54.81 31.17 31.03
CA SER A 148 53.34 31.16 31.02
C SER A 148 52.77 31.51 29.64
N LEU A 149 53.34 32.49 28.94
CA LEU A 149 52.95 32.83 27.56
C LEU A 149 53.17 31.64 26.60
N ALA A 150 54.29 30.92 26.73
CA ALA A 150 54.56 29.74 25.93
C ALA A 150 53.56 28.60 26.21
N GLN A 151 53.22 28.36 27.49
CA GLN A 151 52.20 27.39 27.89
C GLN A 151 50.81 27.77 27.33
N GLU A 152 50.41 29.04 27.41
CA GLU A 152 49.17 29.53 26.80
C GLU A 152 49.16 29.36 25.28
N GLN A 153 50.25 29.67 24.58
CA GLN A 153 50.33 29.49 23.12
C GLN A 153 50.21 28.02 22.72
N ILE A 154 50.80 27.10 23.48
CA ILE A 154 50.66 25.65 23.28
C ILE A 154 49.21 25.22 23.54
N ALA A 155 48.61 25.63 24.65
CA ALA A 155 47.22 25.30 25.00
C ALA A 155 46.21 25.83 23.97
N ARG A 156 46.37 27.09 23.53
CA ARG A 156 45.54 27.70 22.48
C ARG A 156 45.69 26.98 21.13
N ARG A 157 46.92 26.57 20.74
CA ARG A 157 47.15 25.78 19.52
C ARG A 157 46.49 24.40 19.60
N ALA A 158 46.62 23.70 20.73
CA ALA A 158 45.99 22.40 20.95
C ALA A 158 44.45 22.49 20.93
N ALA A 159 43.89 23.52 21.55
CA ALA A 159 42.44 23.79 21.52
C ALA A 159 41.94 24.07 20.10
N LEU A 160 42.67 24.88 19.31
CA LEU A 160 42.33 25.15 17.91
C LEU A 160 42.43 23.89 17.03
N SER A 161 43.47 23.06 17.18
CA SER A 161 43.58 21.81 16.41
C SER A 161 42.50 20.78 16.77
N ALA A 162 42.08 20.74 18.05
CA ALA A 162 40.96 19.91 18.49
C ALA A 162 39.63 20.42 17.90
N LEU A 163 39.38 21.73 17.93
CA LEU A 163 38.18 22.33 17.34
C LEU A 163 38.11 22.13 15.83
N GLN A 164 39.24 22.27 15.13
CA GLN A 164 39.36 22.00 13.70
C GLN A 164 39.04 20.53 13.40
N SER A 165 39.62 19.59 14.14
CA SER A 165 39.35 18.16 13.99
C SER A 165 37.89 17.79 14.27
N GLN A 166 37.25 18.45 15.24
CA GLN A 166 35.82 18.29 15.52
C GLN A 166 34.95 18.84 14.38
N LEU A 167 35.30 20.00 13.82
CA LEU A 167 34.60 20.60 12.68
C LEU A 167 34.74 19.74 11.41
N ASP A 168 35.94 19.22 11.14
CA ASP A 168 36.18 18.31 10.01
C ASP A 168 35.43 16.99 10.18
N SER A 169 35.37 16.44 11.40
CA SER A 169 34.56 15.26 11.73
C SER A 169 33.05 15.52 11.56
N GLN A 170 32.53 16.66 12.01
CA GLN A 170 31.13 17.05 11.80
C GLN A 170 30.80 17.26 10.32
N ASN A 171 31.70 17.88 9.54
CA ASN A 171 31.53 18.02 8.10
C ASN A 171 31.49 16.66 7.38
N GLN A 172 32.32 15.69 7.81
CA GLN A 172 32.26 14.32 7.29
C GLN A 172 30.94 13.61 7.67
N GLN A 173 30.44 13.79 8.89
CA GLN A 173 29.15 13.25 9.33
C GLN A 173 27.98 13.85 8.54
N LEU A 174 27.96 15.17 8.32
CA LEU A 174 26.95 15.84 7.50
C LEU A 174 27.02 15.40 6.03
N ALA A 175 28.23 15.25 5.46
CA ALA A 175 28.39 14.72 4.11
C ALA A 175 27.92 13.27 3.97
N ALA A 176 28.13 12.43 4.99
CA ALA A 176 27.62 11.06 5.03
C ALA A 176 26.09 11.01 5.17
N ALA A 177 25.51 11.80 6.07
CA ALA A 177 24.07 11.90 6.26
C ALA A 177 23.35 12.43 5.01
N ASN A 178 23.91 13.44 4.34
CA ASN A 178 23.34 13.97 3.08
C ASN A 178 23.37 12.93 1.94
N ARG A 179 24.40 12.08 1.86
CA ARG A 179 24.43 10.94 0.94
C ARG A 179 23.34 9.93 1.28
N GLN A 180 23.26 9.51 2.55
CA GLN A 180 22.22 8.58 3.02
C GLN A 180 20.80 9.08 2.75
N LEU A 181 20.53 10.39 2.93
CA LEU A 181 19.25 10.99 2.57
C LEU A 181 18.99 11.01 1.06
N SER A 182 20.02 11.28 0.24
CA SER A 182 19.91 11.19 -1.23
C SER A 182 19.61 9.76 -1.69
N ASP A 183 20.35 8.78 -1.17
CA ASP A 183 20.19 7.36 -1.49
C ASP A 183 18.81 6.84 -1.05
N LEU A 184 18.36 7.20 0.15
CA LEU A 184 17.04 6.84 0.67
C LEU A 184 15.91 7.49 -0.12
N ASN A 185 16.08 8.72 -0.58
CA ASN A 185 15.11 9.38 -1.47
C ASN A 185 15.05 8.71 -2.86
N ALA A 186 16.19 8.27 -3.41
CA ALA A 186 16.22 7.50 -4.65
C ALA A 186 15.51 6.14 -4.48
N VAL A 187 15.79 5.40 -3.40
CA VAL A 187 15.13 4.13 -3.07
C VAL A 187 13.63 4.31 -2.86
N ASN A 188 13.18 5.34 -2.14
CA ASN A 188 11.76 5.66 -1.98
C ASN A 188 11.09 6.01 -3.31
N THR A 189 11.78 6.73 -4.20
CA THR A 189 11.28 7.05 -5.54
C THR A 189 11.09 5.78 -6.37
N MET A 190 12.08 4.88 -6.38
CA MET A 190 11.98 3.57 -7.03
C MET A 190 10.84 2.73 -6.45
N LYS A 191 10.71 2.67 -5.11
CA LYS A 191 9.63 1.90 -4.45
C LYS A 191 8.24 2.46 -4.73
N ASN A 192 8.09 3.77 -4.87
CA ASN A 192 6.82 4.38 -5.29
C ASN A 192 6.49 4.06 -6.76
N GLN A 193 7.48 4.05 -7.66
CA GLN A 193 7.30 3.64 -9.06
C GLN A 193 6.93 2.15 -9.18
N GLU A 194 7.65 1.28 -8.47
CA GLU A 194 7.36 -0.16 -8.34
C GLU A 194 5.94 -0.38 -7.80
N HIS A 195 5.56 0.32 -6.73
CA HIS A 195 4.22 0.20 -6.16
C HIS A 195 3.14 0.66 -7.15
N SER A 196 3.31 1.77 -7.85
CA SER A 196 2.37 2.20 -8.90
C SER A 196 2.21 1.13 -9.98
N ALA A 197 3.32 0.56 -10.47
CA ALA A 197 3.28 -0.52 -11.46
C ALA A 197 2.54 -1.78 -10.94
N THR A 198 2.73 -2.16 -9.68
CA THR A 198 1.97 -3.27 -9.07
C THR A 198 0.48 -2.96 -8.93
N VAL A 199 0.12 -1.72 -8.60
CA VAL A 199 -1.28 -1.27 -8.49
C VAL A 199 -1.96 -1.25 -9.86
N ASP A 200 -1.27 -0.83 -10.91
CA ASP A 200 -1.82 -0.82 -12.27
C ASP A 200 -1.93 -2.23 -12.86
N LEU A 201 -0.99 -3.13 -12.57
CA LEU A 201 -1.12 -4.57 -12.86
C LEU A 201 -2.33 -5.18 -12.15
N LEU A 202 -2.52 -4.90 -10.85
CA LEU A 202 -3.67 -5.40 -10.08
C LEU A 202 -5.00 -4.88 -10.64
N LYS A 203 -5.09 -3.62 -11.09
CA LYS A 203 -6.27 -3.09 -11.81
C LYS A 203 -6.55 -3.87 -13.10
N ALA A 204 -5.51 -4.13 -13.90
CA ALA A 204 -5.64 -4.87 -15.15
C ALA A 204 -6.11 -6.32 -14.91
N THR A 205 -5.53 -7.02 -13.93
CA THR A 205 -5.95 -8.36 -13.53
C THR A 205 -7.36 -8.38 -12.93
N GLN A 206 -7.77 -7.34 -12.18
CA GLN A 206 -9.14 -7.23 -11.69
C GLN A 206 -10.14 -7.06 -12.85
N ALA A 207 -9.86 -6.17 -13.80
CA ALA A 207 -10.69 -5.97 -14.99
C ALA A 207 -10.79 -7.24 -15.85
N GLN A 208 -9.72 -8.03 -15.95
CA GLN A 208 -9.73 -9.35 -16.60
C GLN A 208 -10.63 -10.34 -15.85
N ASN A 209 -10.53 -10.43 -14.52
CA ASN A 209 -11.39 -11.30 -13.71
C ASN A 209 -12.88 -10.93 -13.84
N ASP A 210 -13.21 -9.64 -13.82
CA ASP A 210 -14.61 -9.19 -13.99
C ASP A 210 -15.12 -9.40 -15.42
N THR A 211 -14.25 -9.25 -16.44
CA THR A 211 -14.58 -9.64 -17.82
C THR A 211 -14.91 -11.14 -17.91
N LEU A 212 -14.03 -12.00 -17.38
CA LEU A 212 -14.21 -13.46 -17.36
C LEU A 212 -15.47 -13.88 -16.59
N ARG A 213 -15.83 -13.19 -15.51
CA ARG A 213 -17.11 -13.40 -14.81
C ARG A 213 -18.30 -13.13 -15.74
N THR A 214 -18.34 -11.98 -16.42
CA THR A 214 -19.45 -11.69 -17.36
C THR A 214 -19.50 -12.64 -18.56
N GLU A 215 -18.36 -13.24 -18.95
CA GLU A 215 -18.31 -14.27 -19.98
C GLU A 215 -18.85 -15.62 -19.47
N ILE A 216 -18.47 -16.03 -18.26
CA ILE A 216 -19.01 -17.22 -17.58
C ILE A 216 -20.53 -17.10 -17.41
N ASP A 217 -21.04 -15.94 -16.99
CA ASP A 217 -22.48 -15.71 -16.82
C ASP A 217 -23.25 -15.80 -18.15
N LYS A 218 -22.70 -15.27 -19.25
CA LYS A 218 -23.25 -15.44 -20.61
C LYS A 218 -23.27 -16.92 -21.01
N VAL A 219 -22.15 -17.63 -20.86
CA VAL A 219 -22.04 -19.06 -21.19
C VAL A 219 -22.99 -19.91 -20.33
N ILE A 220 -23.29 -19.52 -19.10
CA ILE A 220 -24.32 -20.16 -18.26
C ILE A 220 -25.73 -19.86 -18.82
N ALA A 221 -26.03 -18.61 -19.17
CA ALA A 221 -27.32 -18.23 -19.77
C ALA A 221 -27.59 -18.94 -21.10
N ASP A 222 -26.60 -18.96 -22.00
CA ASP A 222 -26.68 -19.62 -23.32
C ASP A 222 -26.82 -21.13 -23.18
N ARG A 223 -26.03 -21.76 -22.31
CA ARG A 223 -26.17 -23.19 -21.98
C ARG A 223 -27.56 -23.51 -21.44
N ASN A 224 -28.12 -22.66 -20.59
CA ASN A 224 -29.48 -22.83 -20.05
C ASN A 224 -30.56 -22.64 -21.14
N SER A 225 -30.34 -21.74 -22.10
CA SER A 225 -31.20 -21.56 -23.27
C SER A 225 -31.18 -22.81 -24.16
N VAL A 226 -29.99 -23.27 -24.57
CA VAL A 226 -29.80 -24.50 -25.35
C VAL A 226 -30.37 -25.72 -24.62
N ARG A 227 -30.19 -25.83 -23.30
CA ARG A 227 -30.77 -26.93 -22.50
C ARG A 227 -32.30 -26.92 -22.50
N LYS A 228 -32.95 -25.75 -22.46
CA LYS A 228 -34.42 -25.65 -22.61
C LYS A 228 -34.86 -26.17 -23.98
N SER A 229 -34.16 -25.79 -25.05
CA SER A 229 -34.44 -26.29 -26.41
C SER A 229 -34.23 -27.79 -26.54
N VAL A 230 -33.16 -28.35 -25.95
CA VAL A 230 -32.94 -29.81 -25.95
C VAL A 230 -34.06 -30.54 -25.21
N ILE A 231 -34.55 -30.00 -24.10
CA ILE A 231 -35.70 -30.57 -23.36
C ILE A 231 -36.96 -30.52 -24.24
N SER A 232 -37.33 -29.36 -24.79
CA SER A 232 -38.55 -29.25 -25.59
C SER A 232 -38.51 -30.06 -26.89
N LEU A 233 -37.35 -30.19 -27.55
CA LEU A 233 -37.17 -31.10 -28.68
C LEU A 233 -37.29 -32.58 -28.27
N THR A 234 -36.84 -32.93 -27.05
CA THR A 234 -37.00 -34.29 -26.50
C THR A 234 -38.47 -34.59 -26.19
N ASP A 235 -39.19 -33.64 -25.59
CA ASP A 235 -40.62 -33.77 -25.29
C ASP A 235 -41.44 -33.89 -26.58
N LEU A 236 -41.12 -33.09 -27.61
CA LEU A 236 -41.72 -33.20 -28.95
C LEU A 236 -41.41 -34.56 -29.61
N LEU A 237 -40.17 -35.05 -29.53
CA LEU A 237 -39.78 -36.35 -30.07
C LEU A 237 -40.53 -37.50 -29.38
N ASN A 238 -40.66 -37.45 -28.06
CA ASN A 238 -41.43 -38.43 -27.30
C ASN A 238 -42.93 -38.38 -27.65
N SER A 239 -43.50 -37.18 -27.80
CA SER A 239 -44.89 -36.99 -28.24
C SER A 239 -45.13 -37.55 -29.65
N LEU A 240 -44.27 -37.21 -30.62
CA LEU A 240 -44.34 -37.72 -31.99
C LEU A 240 -44.21 -39.25 -32.03
N LYS A 241 -43.31 -39.84 -31.23
CA LYS A 241 -43.16 -41.29 -31.12
C LYS A 241 -44.38 -41.97 -30.48
N SER A 242 -45.03 -41.32 -29.52
CA SER A 242 -46.29 -41.80 -28.96
C SER A 242 -47.40 -41.83 -30.01
N VAL A 243 -47.50 -40.78 -30.83
CA VAL A 243 -48.45 -40.69 -31.96
C VAL A 243 -48.11 -41.71 -33.05
N GLU A 244 -46.83 -41.93 -33.39
CA GLU A 244 -46.41 -42.98 -34.32
C GLU A 244 -46.87 -44.37 -33.84
N THR A 245 -46.74 -44.64 -32.54
CA THR A 245 -47.13 -45.91 -31.93
C THR A 245 -48.65 -46.10 -31.97
N ASP A 246 -49.42 -45.08 -31.59
CA ASP A 246 -50.89 -45.09 -31.65
C ASP A 246 -51.42 -45.29 -33.08
N LEU A 247 -50.90 -44.54 -34.07
CA LEU A 247 -51.26 -44.73 -35.48
C LEU A 247 -50.89 -46.14 -35.99
N ARG A 248 -49.78 -46.72 -35.52
CA ARG A 248 -49.36 -48.08 -35.88
C ARG A 248 -50.30 -49.14 -35.30
N ASP A 249 -50.73 -48.98 -34.06
CA ASP A 249 -51.68 -49.88 -33.41
C ASP A 249 -53.09 -49.73 -34.02
N GLN A 250 -53.52 -48.52 -34.37
CA GLN A 250 -54.76 -48.28 -35.12
C GLN A 250 -54.73 -48.93 -36.52
N LEU A 251 -53.64 -48.77 -37.27
CA LEU A 251 -53.45 -49.44 -38.57
C LEU A 251 -53.53 -50.96 -38.43
N LYS A 252 -52.92 -51.52 -37.39
CA LYS A 252 -53.01 -52.96 -37.11
C LYS A 252 -54.45 -53.38 -36.76
N GLN A 253 -55.14 -52.64 -35.89
CA GLN A 253 -56.54 -52.93 -35.55
C GLN A 253 -57.45 -52.90 -36.79
N LEU A 254 -57.22 -51.98 -37.73
CA LEU A 254 -57.96 -51.92 -39.00
C LEU A 254 -57.63 -53.10 -39.92
N GLN A 255 -56.39 -53.61 -39.94
CA GLN A 255 -56.01 -54.83 -40.65
C GLN A 255 -56.63 -56.09 -40.02
N ASP A 256 -56.60 -56.20 -38.70
CA ASP A 256 -57.21 -57.29 -37.92
C ASP A 256 -58.75 -57.29 -38.11
N GLN A 257 -59.39 -56.11 -38.17
CA GLN A 257 -60.80 -55.98 -38.54
C GLN A 257 -61.08 -56.35 -40.01
N SER A 258 -60.26 -55.88 -40.96
CA SER A 258 -60.45 -56.17 -42.38
C SER A 258 -60.38 -57.67 -42.69
N THR A 259 -59.42 -58.37 -42.09
CA THR A 259 -59.27 -59.83 -42.25
C THR A 259 -60.41 -60.61 -41.58
N LEU A 260 -60.94 -60.11 -40.45
CA LEU A 260 -62.15 -60.66 -39.83
C LEU A 260 -63.39 -60.45 -40.71
N TYR A 261 -63.57 -59.28 -41.31
CA TYR A 261 -64.67 -59.04 -42.26
C TYR A 261 -64.54 -59.87 -43.53
N GLU A 262 -63.32 -60.08 -44.05
CA GLU A 262 -63.05 -60.96 -45.19
C GLU A 262 -63.39 -62.42 -44.87
N ALA A 263 -62.98 -62.93 -43.71
CA ALA A 263 -63.34 -64.27 -43.25
C ALA A 263 -64.86 -64.44 -43.06
N LEU A 264 -65.56 -63.41 -42.55
CA LEU A 264 -67.02 -63.40 -42.46
C LEU A 264 -67.70 -63.31 -43.83
N ALA A 265 -67.11 -62.61 -44.80
CA ALA A 265 -67.62 -62.54 -46.17
C ALA A 265 -67.46 -63.88 -46.90
N ILE A 266 -66.32 -64.54 -46.76
CA ILE A 266 -66.05 -65.88 -47.32
C ILE A 266 -67.03 -66.90 -46.72
N THR A 267 -67.06 -67.04 -45.39
CA THR A 267 -67.93 -68.02 -44.72
C THR A 267 -69.42 -67.75 -44.97
N ARG A 268 -69.84 -66.49 -45.11
CA ARG A 268 -71.20 -66.14 -45.54
C ARG A 268 -71.46 -66.50 -47.01
N GLY A 269 -70.49 -66.28 -47.89
CA GLY A 269 -70.57 -66.68 -49.30
C GLY A 269 -70.70 -68.20 -49.46
N GLU A 270 -69.87 -68.96 -48.75
CA GLU A 270 -69.93 -70.43 -48.70
C GLU A 270 -71.28 -70.93 -48.14
N ALA A 271 -71.78 -70.32 -47.05
CA ALA A 271 -73.09 -70.66 -46.49
C ALA A 271 -74.25 -70.32 -47.43
N LEU A 272 -74.18 -69.22 -48.20
CA LEU A 272 -75.19 -68.85 -49.21
C LEU A 272 -75.14 -69.79 -50.42
N GLN A 273 -73.95 -70.23 -50.86
CA GLN A 273 -73.80 -71.26 -51.88
C GLN A 273 -74.37 -72.60 -51.43
N GLN A 274 -74.11 -73.03 -50.20
CA GLN A 274 -74.70 -74.26 -49.63
C GLN A 274 -76.23 -74.17 -49.45
N ALA A 275 -76.77 -72.96 -49.24
CA ALA A 275 -78.21 -72.72 -49.21
C ALA A 275 -78.88 -72.71 -50.60
N GLY A 276 -78.12 -72.83 -51.70
CA GLY A 276 -78.64 -72.83 -53.07
C GLY A 276 -79.18 -71.47 -53.53
N ILE A 277 -78.84 -70.38 -52.83
CA ILE A 277 -79.29 -69.03 -53.16
C ILE A 277 -78.34 -68.46 -54.22
N VAL A 278 -78.79 -68.47 -55.47
CA VAL A 278 -78.13 -67.74 -56.56
C VAL A 278 -78.19 -66.24 -56.24
N ASP A 279 -77.06 -65.56 -56.43
CA ASP A 279 -76.91 -64.13 -56.10
C ASP A 279 -77.90 -63.25 -56.88
N VAL A 280 -78.52 -62.28 -56.19
CA VAL A 280 -79.65 -61.49 -56.71
C VAL A 280 -79.15 -60.22 -57.42
N GLN A 281 -78.07 -60.35 -58.21
CA GLN A 281 -77.41 -59.22 -58.88
C GLN A 281 -77.80 -59.00 -60.34
N ASP A 282 -78.54 -59.94 -60.97
CA ASP A 282 -78.95 -59.91 -62.39
C ASP A 282 -80.43 -59.54 -62.61
N MET A 283 -81.08 -58.85 -61.65
CA MET A 283 -82.43 -58.31 -61.84
C MET A 283 -82.44 -56.78 -61.75
N PRO A 284 -82.83 -56.05 -62.82
CA PRO A 284 -82.95 -54.59 -62.76
C PRO A 284 -83.98 -54.15 -61.71
N PRO A 285 -83.74 -53.03 -61.00
CA PRO A 285 -84.73 -52.44 -60.09
C PRO A 285 -86.08 -52.22 -60.78
N ALA A 286 -87.15 -52.77 -60.18
CA ALA A 286 -88.42 -53.00 -60.86
C ALA A 286 -89.16 -51.73 -61.33
N ASP A 287 -88.89 -50.58 -60.70
CA ASP A 287 -89.59 -49.31 -60.92
C ASP A 287 -88.78 -48.28 -61.73
N LEU A 288 -87.72 -48.70 -62.43
CA LEU A 288 -86.93 -47.83 -63.30
C LEU A 288 -87.77 -47.17 -64.40
N ARG A 289 -87.67 -45.83 -64.49
CA ARG A 289 -88.36 -44.97 -65.46
C ARG A 289 -87.42 -43.86 -65.92
N GLY A 290 -87.20 -43.78 -67.23
CA GLY A 290 -86.38 -42.73 -67.85
C GLY A 290 -86.91 -42.30 -69.21
N GLU A 291 -86.11 -41.54 -69.93
CA GLU A 291 -86.41 -41.05 -71.28
C GLU A 291 -85.25 -41.30 -72.25
N VAL A 292 -85.59 -41.36 -73.54
CA VAL A 292 -84.62 -41.43 -74.64
C VAL A 292 -84.03 -40.03 -74.86
N LEU A 293 -82.74 -39.86 -74.58
CA LEU A 293 -82.01 -38.62 -74.79
C LEU A 293 -81.66 -38.43 -76.27
N ALA A 294 -81.23 -39.49 -76.95
CA ALA A 294 -80.82 -39.46 -78.35
C ALA A 294 -81.06 -40.81 -79.06
N VAL A 295 -81.26 -40.75 -80.37
CA VAL A 295 -81.36 -41.93 -81.24
C VAL A 295 -80.39 -41.77 -82.41
N ASN A 296 -79.54 -42.77 -82.63
CA ASN A 296 -78.58 -42.79 -83.73
C ASN A 296 -79.10 -43.68 -84.88
N ASN A 297 -78.73 -43.35 -86.12
CA ASN A 297 -79.14 -44.03 -87.34
C ASN A 297 -78.81 -45.55 -87.34
N THR A 298 -77.85 -45.97 -86.53
CA THR A 298 -77.42 -47.38 -86.37
C THR A 298 -78.33 -48.22 -85.44
N ASN A 299 -79.53 -47.73 -85.08
CA ASN A 299 -80.44 -48.35 -84.10
C ASN A 299 -79.85 -48.46 -82.67
N LEU A 300 -79.00 -47.49 -82.31
CA LEU A 300 -78.51 -47.27 -80.94
C LEU A 300 -79.28 -46.10 -80.33
N VAL A 301 -79.59 -46.22 -79.04
CA VAL A 301 -80.47 -45.32 -78.27
C VAL A 301 -79.75 -44.95 -76.97
N GLU A 302 -79.64 -43.66 -76.68
CA GLU A 302 -79.11 -43.14 -75.43
C GLU A 302 -80.28 -42.89 -74.45
N VAL A 303 -80.19 -43.41 -73.24
CA VAL A 303 -81.24 -43.36 -72.21
C VAL A 303 -80.74 -42.61 -70.98
N SER A 304 -81.62 -41.82 -70.35
CA SER A 304 -81.40 -41.09 -69.09
C SER A 304 -81.36 -41.98 -67.84
N LEU A 305 -80.82 -43.20 -67.95
CA LEU A 305 -80.68 -44.17 -66.86
C LEU A 305 -79.29 -44.76 -66.94
N GLY A 306 -78.55 -44.76 -65.84
CA GLY A 306 -77.16 -45.21 -65.78
C GLY A 306 -76.88 -46.24 -64.70
N ARG A 307 -75.60 -46.40 -64.39
CA ARG A 307 -75.11 -47.33 -63.37
C ARG A 307 -75.57 -46.95 -61.98
N ASP A 308 -75.75 -45.66 -61.72
CA ASP A 308 -76.15 -45.15 -60.41
C ASP A 308 -77.66 -45.40 -60.15
N ASP A 309 -78.46 -45.55 -61.20
CA ASP A 309 -79.83 -46.11 -61.17
C ASP A 309 -79.85 -47.66 -61.02
N GLY A 310 -78.69 -48.32 -60.96
CA GLY A 310 -78.58 -49.78 -60.92
C GLY A 310 -78.74 -50.47 -62.28
N LEU A 311 -78.57 -49.76 -63.39
CA LEU A 311 -78.55 -50.36 -64.73
C LEU A 311 -77.21 -51.04 -65.01
N ARG A 312 -77.23 -52.19 -65.70
CA ARG A 312 -76.04 -52.94 -66.14
C ARG A 312 -76.15 -53.33 -67.61
N GLU A 313 -75.03 -53.71 -68.21
CA GLU A 313 -74.96 -54.29 -69.55
C GLU A 313 -75.74 -55.63 -69.57
N GLY A 314 -76.50 -55.88 -70.65
CA GLY A 314 -77.42 -57.02 -70.76
C GLY A 314 -78.84 -56.79 -70.20
N HIS A 315 -79.08 -55.74 -69.40
CA HIS A 315 -80.44 -55.40 -68.96
C HIS A 315 -81.33 -55.05 -70.18
N THR A 316 -82.63 -55.37 -70.11
CA THR A 316 -83.59 -54.96 -71.15
C THR A 316 -84.65 -54.01 -70.61
N LEU A 317 -85.02 -53.02 -71.42
CA LEU A 317 -86.04 -52.01 -71.09
C LEU A 317 -87.05 -51.89 -72.25
N ASP A 318 -88.29 -51.59 -71.93
CA ASP A 318 -89.37 -51.40 -72.89
C ASP A 318 -89.65 -49.90 -73.12
N VAL A 319 -89.88 -49.52 -74.38
CA VAL A 319 -89.98 -48.12 -74.84
C VAL A 319 -91.40 -47.79 -75.29
N PHE A 320 -91.92 -46.65 -74.85
CA PHE A 320 -93.32 -46.23 -75.00
C PHE A 320 -93.47 -44.76 -75.38
N ARG A 321 -94.48 -44.46 -76.22
CA ARG A 321 -94.95 -43.11 -76.51
C ARG A 321 -96.40 -42.97 -76.08
N GLY A 322 -96.63 -42.25 -74.98
CA GLY A 322 -97.93 -42.27 -74.30
C GLY A 322 -98.28 -43.70 -73.87
N ALA A 323 -99.42 -44.21 -74.34
CA ALA A 323 -99.85 -45.59 -74.11
C ALA A 323 -99.37 -46.60 -75.18
N GLN A 324 -98.65 -46.16 -76.22
CA GLN A 324 -98.24 -47.04 -77.33
C GLN A 324 -96.82 -47.59 -77.12
N TYR A 325 -96.70 -48.91 -77.06
CA TYR A 325 -95.42 -49.62 -77.08
C TYR A 325 -94.73 -49.51 -78.45
N LEU A 326 -93.47 -49.06 -78.45
CA LEU A 326 -92.66 -48.88 -79.67
C LEU A 326 -91.62 -50.00 -79.87
N GLY A 327 -91.12 -50.60 -78.80
CA GLY A 327 -90.20 -51.75 -78.86
C GLY A 327 -89.35 -51.93 -77.62
N ARG A 328 -88.50 -52.97 -77.63
CA ARG A 328 -87.55 -53.28 -76.56
C ARG A 328 -86.13 -52.86 -76.94
N ILE A 329 -85.38 -52.35 -75.95
CA ILE A 329 -83.94 -52.10 -76.04
C ILE A 329 -83.18 -53.04 -75.10
N GLU A 330 -81.96 -53.38 -75.50
CA GLU A 330 -80.99 -54.18 -74.73
C GLU A 330 -79.76 -53.30 -74.44
N ILE A 331 -79.43 -53.11 -73.17
CA ILE A 331 -78.36 -52.21 -72.74
C ILE A 331 -77.01 -52.81 -73.11
N THR A 332 -76.30 -52.15 -74.02
CA THR A 332 -75.00 -52.59 -74.55
C THR A 332 -73.84 -51.94 -73.80
N LYS A 333 -74.05 -50.76 -73.19
CA LYS A 333 -73.05 -50.08 -72.37
C LYS A 333 -73.67 -49.15 -71.33
N THR A 334 -73.11 -49.09 -70.13
CA THR A 334 -73.53 -48.16 -69.06
C THR A 334 -72.43 -47.15 -68.69
N GLN A 335 -72.83 -45.91 -68.43
CA GLN A 335 -72.09 -44.84 -67.77
C GLN A 335 -72.80 -44.51 -66.44
N GLU A 336 -72.33 -43.50 -65.69
CA GLU A 336 -72.87 -43.18 -64.35
C GLU A 336 -74.33 -42.70 -64.41
N ASP A 337 -74.63 -41.64 -65.17
CA ASP A 337 -76.00 -41.10 -65.35
C ASP A 337 -76.74 -41.60 -66.62
N LYS A 338 -76.11 -42.46 -67.45
CA LYS A 338 -76.58 -42.75 -68.81
C LYS A 338 -76.29 -44.17 -69.28
N ALA A 339 -77.06 -44.65 -70.25
CA ALA A 339 -76.80 -45.93 -70.91
C ALA A 339 -77.08 -45.91 -72.42
N ILE A 340 -76.36 -46.76 -73.15
CA ILE A 340 -76.50 -46.97 -74.59
C ILE A 340 -77.17 -48.33 -74.80
N GLY A 341 -78.42 -48.30 -75.24
CA GLY A 341 -79.20 -49.47 -75.62
C GLY A 341 -79.22 -49.71 -77.13
N LYS A 342 -79.28 -50.97 -77.54
CA LYS A 342 -79.51 -51.41 -78.92
C LYS A 342 -80.97 -51.81 -79.08
N VAL A 343 -81.65 -51.33 -80.13
CA VAL A 343 -83.06 -51.71 -80.38
C VAL A 343 -83.14 -53.14 -80.89
N LEU A 344 -83.91 -53.98 -80.20
CA LEU A 344 -84.21 -55.33 -80.65
C LEU A 344 -85.24 -55.29 -81.79
N ALA A 345 -84.75 -55.46 -83.03
CA ALA A 345 -85.58 -55.39 -84.24
C ALA A 345 -86.83 -56.28 -84.18
N SER A 346 -86.73 -57.47 -83.58
CA SER A 346 -87.82 -58.43 -83.39
C SER A 346 -89.01 -57.91 -82.58
N PHE A 347 -88.82 -56.86 -81.76
CA PHE A 347 -89.87 -56.27 -80.92
C PHE A 347 -90.29 -54.87 -81.36
N ARG A 348 -89.67 -54.33 -82.42
CA ARG A 348 -89.91 -52.95 -82.89
C ARG A 348 -91.25 -52.82 -83.61
N LYS A 349 -92.18 -52.08 -83.00
CA LYS A 349 -93.50 -51.72 -83.58
C LYS A 349 -93.57 -50.29 -84.12
N GLY A 350 -92.53 -49.47 -83.91
CA GLY A 350 -92.51 -48.08 -84.38
C GLY A 350 -91.11 -47.48 -84.57
N TYR A 351 -91.07 -46.16 -84.77
CA TYR A 351 -89.83 -45.38 -84.81
C TYR A 351 -89.63 -44.67 -83.47
N ILE A 352 -88.64 -45.12 -82.71
CA ILE A 352 -88.19 -44.49 -81.46
C ILE A 352 -87.55 -43.14 -81.79
N GLN A 353 -87.83 -42.12 -80.97
CA GLN A 353 -87.34 -40.74 -81.09
C GLN A 353 -86.88 -40.25 -79.70
N ALA A 354 -86.13 -39.15 -79.66
CA ALA A 354 -85.82 -38.48 -78.40
C ALA A 354 -87.12 -38.00 -77.71
N GLY A 355 -87.18 -38.13 -76.38
CA GLY A 355 -88.38 -37.88 -75.56
C GLY A 355 -89.35 -39.06 -75.43
N ASP A 356 -89.07 -40.22 -76.04
CA ASP A 356 -89.82 -41.45 -75.74
C ASP A 356 -89.51 -41.96 -74.32
N LYS A 357 -90.51 -42.54 -73.63
CA LYS A 357 -90.36 -43.03 -72.27
C LYS A 357 -89.85 -44.46 -72.24
N VAL A 358 -89.03 -44.78 -71.25
CA VAL A 358 -88.37 -46.07 -71.08
C VAL A 358 -88.66 -46.62 -69.68
N ALA A 359 -89.04 -47.89 -69.56
CA ALA A 359 -89.32 -48.53 -68.28
C ALA A 359 -88.83 -49.98 -68.21
N SER A 360 -88.45 -50.47 -67.03
CA SER A 360 -88.02 -51.87 -66.85
C SER A 360 -89.18 -52.87 -66.81
N LYS A 361 -90.41 -52.44 -66.54
CA LYS A 361 -91.59 -53.30 -66.47
C LYS A 361 -92.88 -52.50 -66.67
N LEU A 362 -93.89 -53.12 -67.27
CA LEU A 362 -95.27 -52.66 -67.25
C LEU A 362 -95.93 -53.01 -65.90
N GLN A 363 -96.76 -52.09 -65.40
CA GLN A 363 -97.87 -52.34 -64.48
C GLN A 363 -99.17 -52.11 -65.23
#